data_AF-A0A931D985-F1
#
_entry.id   AF-A0A931D985-F1
#
_cell.length_a   1.000
_cell.length_b   1.000
_cell.length_c   1.000
_cell.angle_alpha   90.00
_cell.angle_beta   90.00
_cell.angle_gamma   90.00
#
_symmetry.space_group_name_H-M   'P 1'
#
loop_
_entity.id
_entity.type
_entity.pdbx_description
1 polymer ?
#
loop_
_entity_poly.entity_id
_entity_poly.type
_entity_poly.pdbx_seq_one_letter_code
_entity_poly.pdbx_strand_id
1 'polypeptide(L)'
;MEFVRLLLLFFHFVGLAVLIGGFLAQLPAARSAPTRPGTAMLHGALTQLVTGIALVGINQGALDNEVDNVKISVKLGVVLIALALILIGRRRPVDTPVFMTIGALALVNVGVAVFWT
;
A
#
# COMPACT_ATOMS: atom_id res chain seq x y z
N MET A 1 18.06 -4.31 17.09
CA MET A 1 16.95 -3.54 16.47
C MET A 1 15.79 -4.43 16.00
N GLU A 2 15.75 -5.70 16.42
CA GLU A 2 14.78 -6.67 15.90
C GLU A 2 13.33 -6.37 16.31
N PHE A 3 13.09 -5.98 17.56
CA PHE A 3 11.77 -5.53 18.00
C PHE A 3 11.20 -4.41 17.14
N VAL A 4 12.04 -3.43 16.74
CA VAL A 4 11.62 -2.32 15.88
C VAL A 4 11.25 -2.84 14.49
N ARG A 5 12.02 -3.76 13.91
CA ARG A 5 11.69 -4.42 12.63
C ARG A 5 10.33 -5.10 12.70
N LEU A 6 10.08 -5.87 13.76
CA LEU A 6 8.81 -6.58 13.96
C LEU A 6 7.64 -5.61 14.17
N LEU A 7 7.83 -4.54 14.95
CA LEU A 7 6.83 -3.51 15.17
C LEU A 7 6.47 -2.79 13.87
N LEU A 8 7.46 -2.42 13.06
CA LEU A 8 7.25 -1.83 11.74
C LEU A 8 6.52 -2.80 10.81
N LEU A 9 6.90 -4.08 10.81
CA LEU A 9 6.24 -5.10 10.00
C LEU A 9 4.77 -5.30 10.41
N PHE A 10 4.49 -5.29 11.71
CA PHE A 10 3.13 -5.33 12.24
C PHE A 10 2.31 -4.15 11.70
N PHE A 11 2.80 -2.91 11.85
CA PHE A 11 2.10 -1.74 11.34
C PHE A 11 2.02 -1.69 9.83
N HIS A 12 3.00 -2.27 9.12
CA HIS A 12 2.92 -2.46 7.68
C HIS A 12 1.68 -3.31 7.35
N PHE A 13 1.53 -4.49 7.96
CA PHE A 13 0.33 -5.32 7.74
C PHE A 13 -0.97 -4.64 8.15
N VAL A 14 -0.99 -3.86 9.24
CA VAL A 14 -2.17 -3.06 9.62
C VAL A 14 -2.51 -2.03 8.53
N GLY A 15 -1.52 -1.29 8.02
CA GLY A 15 -1.72 -0.34 6.92
C GLY A 15 -2.25 -1.00 5.66
N LEU A 16 -1.75 -2.19 5.32
CA LEU A 16 -2.25 -2.99 4.22
C LEU A 16 -3.72 -3.38 4.42
N ALA A 17 -4.07 -3.88 5.60
CA ALA A 17 -5.44 -4.26 5.94
C ALA A 17 -6.40 -3.07 5.87
N VAL A 18 -5.97 -1.89 6.34
CA VAL A 18 -6.73 -0.64 6.27
C VAL A 18 -6.93 -0.18 4.81
N LEU A 19 -5.89 -0.29 3.97
CA LEU A 19 -5.98 0.05 2.54
C LEU A 19 -6.99 -0.86 1.81
N ILE A 20 -6.83 -2.18 1.94
CA ILE A 20 -7.70 -3.16 1.29
C ILE A 20 -9.12 -3.08 1.86
N GLY A 21 -9.25 -3.02 3.19
CA GLY A 21 -10.54 -2.89 3.87
C GLY A 21 -11.29 -1.62 3.46
N GLY A 22 -10.60 -0.48 3.37
CA GLY A 22 -11.17 0.77 2.88
C GLY A 22 -11.66 0.68 1.43
N PHE A 23 -10.89 0.03 0.57
CA PHE A 23 -11.30 -0.25 -0.81
C PHE A 23 -12.56 -1.11 -0.87
N LEU A 24 -12.58 -2.24 -0.15
CA LEU A 24 -13.70 -3.18 -0.12
C LEU A 24 -14.97 -2.52 0.44
N ALA A 25 -14.85 -1.67 1.45
CA ALA A 25 -15.97 -0.94 2.04
C ALA A 25 -16.66 0.01 1.04
N GLN A 26 -15.92 0.55 0.07
CA GLN A 26 -16.45 1.45 -0.96
C GLN A 26 -16.77 0.76 -2.28
N LEU A 27 -16.48 -0.54 -2.41
CA LEU A 27 -16.67 -1.30 -3.64
C LEU A 27 -18.11 -1.27 -4.19
N PRO A 28 -19.18 -1.35 -3.36
CA PRO A 28 -20.55 -1.22 -3.88
C PRO A 28 -20.81 0.13 -4.55
N ALA A 29 -20.37 1.24 -3.92
CA ALA A 29 -20.56 2.58 -4.47
C ALA A 29 -19.75 2.80 -5.76
N ALA A 30 -18.50 2.31 -5.78
CA ALA A 30 -17.61 2.44 -6.94
C ALA A 30 -18.10 1.70 -8.19
N ARG A 31 -18.93 0.66 -8.04
CA ARG A 31 -19.52 -0.07 -9.17
C ARG A 31 -20.66 0.69 -9.86
N SER A 32 -21.28 1.63 -9.16
CA SER A 32 -22.48 2.33 -9.66
C SER A 32 -22.19 3.73 -10.17
N ALA A 33 -21.13 4.37 -9.67
CA ALA A 33 -20.80 5.75 -10.05
C ALA A 33 -19.33 6.09 -9.76
N PRO A 34 -18.81 7.16 -10.39
CA PRO A 34 -17.53 7.74 -10.00
C PRO A 34 -17.46 7.99 -8.50
N THR A 35 -16.38 7.54 -7.87
CA THR A 35 -16.25 7.46 -6.40
C THR A 35 -14.97 8.14 -5.94
N ARG A 36 -15.04 8.80 -4.78
CA ARG A 36 -13.86 9.36 -4.12
C ARG A 36 -13.26 8.32 -3.16
N PRO A 37 -11.97 7.95 -3.31
CA PRO A 37 -11.27 7.12 -2.34
C PRO A 37 -11.34 7.72 -0.94
N GLY A 38 -11.75 6.90 0.03
CA GLY A 38 -11.96 7.30 1.40
C GLY A 38 -10.67 7.53 2.18
N THR A 39 -10.80 8.13 3.36
CA THR A 39 -9.68 8.41 4.28
C THR A 39 -8.92 7.15 4.71
N ALA A 40 -9.62 6.01 4.85
CA ALA A 40 -9.00 4.73 5.17
C ALA A 40 -7.97 4.31 4.10
N MET A 41 -8.33 4.39 2.80
CA MET A 41 -7.42 4.06 1.72
C MET A 41 -6.18 4.97 1.74
N LEU A 42 -6.36 6.27 1.98
CA LEU A 42 -5.25 7.22 2.09
C LEU A 42 -4.30 6.86 3.24
N HIS A 43 -4.83 6.69 4.46
CA HIS A 43 -4.00 6.36 5.62
C HIS A 43 -3.35 4.99 5.46
N GLY A 44 -4.06 3.99 4.96
CA GLY A 44 -3.48 2.67 4.68
C GLY A 44 -2.30 2.73 3.71
N ALA A 45 -2.44 3.47 2.61
CA ALA A 45 -1.36 3.68 1.64
C ALA A 45 -0.17 4.47 2.23
N LEU A 46 -0.43 5.51 3.02
CA LEU A 46 0.62 6.28 3.70
C LEU A 46 1.35 5.44 4.76
N THR A 47 0.62 4.68 5.56
CA THR A 47 1.21 3.74 6.53
C THR A 47 2.07 2.72 5.82
N GLN A 48 1.60 2.14 4.72
CA GLN A 48 2.38 1.21 3.88
C GLN A 48 3.67 1.84 3.36
N LEU A 49 3.61 3.06 2.84
CA LEU A 49 4.78 3.79 2.34
C LEU A 49 5.81 4.05 3.44
N VAL A 50 5.38 4.66 4.55
CA VAL A 50 6.26 5.05 5.66
C VAL A 50 6.89 3.82 6.32
N THR A 51 6.09 2.82 6.65
CA THR A 51 6.60 1.59 7.27
C THR A 51 7.49 0.79 6.31
N GLY A 52 7.18 0.78 5.01
CA GLY A 52 8.01 0.13 3.99
C GLY A 52 9.40 0.74 3.90
N ILE A 53 9.49 2.08 3.82
CA ILE A 53 10.77 2.80 3.81
C ILE A 53 11.54 2.53 5.11
N ALA A 54 10.87 2.62 6.26
CA ALA A 54 11.50 2.37 7.56
C ALA A 54 12.01 0.93 7.70
N LEU A 55 11.29 -0.07 7.19
CA LEU A 55 11.70 -1.48 7.21
C LEU A 55 12.97 -1.70 6.39
N VAL A 56 13.08 -1.09 5.22
CA VAL A 56 14.29 -1.16 4.38
C VAL A 56 15.48 -0.56 5.14
N GLY A 57 15.28 0.63 5.73
CA GLY A 57 16.32 1.30 6.53
C GLY A 57 16.79 0.48 7.73
N ILE A 58 15.88 -0.16 8.48
CA ILE A 58 16.26 -1.02 9.62
C ILE A 58 16.98 -2.29 9.16
N ASN A 59 16.50 -2.93 8.10
CA ASN A 59 17.12 -4.15 7.58
C ASN A 59 18.55 -3.89 7.10
N GLN A 60 18.76 -2.88 6.26
CA GLN A 60 20.08 -2.60 5.70
C GLN A 60 21.01 -1.85 6.66
N GLY A 61 20.48 -0.91 7.45
CA GLY A 61 21.31 0.02 8.22
C GLY A 61 21.60 -0.40 9.66
N ALA A 62 20.80 -1.30 10.25
CA ALA A 62 20.94 -1.65 11.66
C ALA A 62 20.98 -3.16 11.95
N LEU A 63 20.62 -3.99 10.96
CA LEU A 63 20.61 -5.44 11.09
C LEU A 63 21.50 -6.14 10.05
N ASP A 64 22.09 -5.39 9.11
CA ASP A 64 22.92 -5.91 8.00
C ASP A 64 22.27 -7.06 7.22
N ASN A 65 20.94 -7.04 7.12
CA ASN A 65 20.18 -8.03 6.37
C ASN A 65 20.30 -7.75 4.86
N GLU A 66 20.46 -8.82 4.07
CA GLU A 66 20.31 -8.73 2.62
C GLU A 66 18.88 -8.35 2.24
N VAL A 67 18.75 -7.42 1.30
CA VAL A 67 17.45 -7.03 0.73
C VAL A 67 17.50 -7.12 -0.79
N ASP A 68 16.47 -7.71 -1.37
CA ASP A 68 16.24 -7.64 -2.81
C ASP A 68 15.75 -6.24 -3.17
N ASN A 69 16.68 -5.37 -3.58
CA ASN A 69 16.39 -3.99 -3.96
C ASN A 69 15.45 -3.89 -5.18
N VAL A 70 15.41 -4.92 -6.05
CA VAL A 70 14.48 -4.95 -7.19
C VAL A 70 13.07 -5.18 -6.68
N LYS A 71 12.86 -6.20 -5.83
CA LYS A 71 11.57 -6.45 -5.17
C LYS A 71 11.10 -5.24 -4.38
N ILE A 72 11.99 -4.59 -3.63
CA ILE A 72 11.67 -3.36 -2.88
C ILE A 72 11.26 -2.22 -3.82
N SER A 73 12.00 -2.00 -4.90
CA SER A 73 11.69 -0.95 -5.89
C SER A 73 10.33 -1.16 -6.54
N VAL A 74 10.00 -2.40 -6.89
CA VAL A 74 8.67 -2.75 -7.44
C VAL A 74 7.57 -2.45 -6.43
N LYS A 75 7.70 -2.92 -5.19
CA LYS A 75 6.70 -2.65 -4.12
C LYS A 75 6.53 -1.16 -3.86
N LEU A 76 7.63 -0.41 -3.84
CA LEU A 76 7.63 1.04 -3.68
C LEU A 76 6.89 1.72 -4.84
N GLY A 77 7.18 1.34 -6.09
CA GLY A 77 6.50 1.86 -7.26
C GLY A 77 4.98 1.61 -7.21
N VAL A 78 4.59 0.38 -6.86
CA VAL A 78 3.17 -0.01 -6.75
C VAL A 78 2.43 0.84 -5.72
N VAL A 79 2.98 1.01 -4.51
CA VAL A 79 2.31 1.82 -3.47
C VAL A 79 2.28 3.30 -3.84
N LEU A 80 3.31 3.83 -4.51
CA LEU A 80 3.33 5.22 -4.96
C LEU A 80 2.28 5.48 -6.04
N ILE A 81 2.09 4.57 -7.00
CA ILE A 81 1.04 4.69 -8.02
C ILE A 81 -0.34 4.62 -7.35
N ALA A 82 -0.56 3.67 -6.44
CA ALA A 82 -1.82 3.56 -5.71
C ALA A 82 -2.12 4.83 -4.91
N LEU A 83 -1.13 5.37 -4.20
CA LEU A 83 -1.24 6.61 -3.45
C LEU A 83 -1.54 7.81 -4.35
N ALA A 84 -0.90 7.90 -5.52
CA ALA A 84 -1.18 8.96 -6.49
C ALA A 84 -2.63 8.92 -6.99
N LEU A 85 -3.14 7.73 -7.35
CA LEU A 85 -4.54 7.54 -7.76
C LEU A 85 -5.51 7.92 -6.63
N ILE A 86 -5.20 7.53 -5.38
CA ILE A 86 -5.98 7.92 -4.20
C ILE A 86 -6.01 9.44 -4.05
N LEU A 87 -4.87 10.12 -4.13
CA LEU A 87 -4.78 11.57 -3.98
C LEU A 87 -5.53 12.32 -5.08
N ILE A 88 -5.43 11.85 -6.33
CA ILE A 88 -6.21 12.38 -7.46
C ILE A 88 -7.71 12.19 -7.20
N GLY A 89 -8.10 10.97 -6.82
CA GLY A 89 -9.48 10.59 -6.51
C GLY A 89 -10.10 11.36 -5.35
N ARG A 90 -9.29 11.83 -4.41
CA ARG A 90 -9.75 12.67 -3.30
C ARG A 90 -10.06 14.10 -3.75
N ARG A 91 -9.33 14.63 -4.73
CA ARG A 91 -9.59 15.97 -5.29
C ARG A 91 -10.80 15.97 -6.22
N ARG A 92 -10.94 14.92 -7.03
CA ARG A 92 -12.07 14.72 -7.95
C ARG A 92 -12.46 13.24 -7.98
N PRO A 93 -13.76 12.88 -7.99
CA PRO A 93 -14.17 11.48 -8.11
C PRO A 93 -13.50 10.82 -9.31
N VAL A 94 -13.05 9.58 -9.14
CA VAL A 94 -12.48 8.77 -10.23
C VAL A 94 -13.53 7.80 -10.74
N ASP A 95 -13.43 7.44 -12.01
CA ASP A 95 -14.29 6.43 -12.61
C ASP A 95 -14.04 5.03 -12.01
N THR A 96 -14.96 4.12 -12.27
CA THR A 96 -14.89 2.75 -11.74
C THR A 96 -13.59 2.04 -12.11
N PRO A 97 -13.09 2.07 -13.36
CA PRO A 97 -11.81 1.44 -13.70
C PRO A 97 -10.65 1.94 -12.85
N VAL A 98 -10.47 3.26 -12.71
CA VAL A 98 -9.38 3.83 -11.90
C VAL A 98 -9.53 3.47 -10.42
N PHE A 99 -10.76 3.48 -9.90
CA PHE A 99 -11.02 3.03 -8.53
C PHE A 99 -10.62 1.56 -8.33
N MET A 100 -10.99 0.68 -9.26
CA MET A 100 -10.63 -0.75 -9.23
C MET A 100 -9.12 -0.97 -9.34
N THR A 101 -8.40 -0.12 -10.10
CA THR A 101 -6.93 -0.15 -10.17
C THR A 101 -6.29 0.04 -8.81
N ILE A 102 -6.85 0.87 -7.91
CA ILE A 102 -6.29 1.06 -6.56
C ILE A 102 -6.31 -0.26 -5.77
N GLY A 103 -7.45 -0.96 -5.77
CA GLY A 103 -7.57 -2.26 -5.12
C GLY A 103 -6.67 -3.33 -5.75
N ALA A 104 -6.60 -3.35 -7.09
CA ALA A 104 -5.73 -4.26 -7.83
C ALA A 104 -4.25 -4.03 -7.48
N LEU A 105 -3.79 -2.77 -7.44
CA LEU A 105 -2.42 -2.43 -7.04
C LEU A 105 -2.12 -2.85 -5.60
N ALA A 106 -3.08 -2.68 -4.67
CA ALA A 106 -2.90 -3.17 -3.30
C ALA A 106 -2.68 -4.69 -3.26
N LEU A 107 -3.49 -5.46 -4.01
CA LEU A 107 -3.34 -6.92 -4.11
C LEU A 107 -2.06 -7.34 -4.84
N VAL A 108 -1.66 -6.64 -5.89
CA VAL A 108 -0.37 -6.84 -6.57
C VAL A 108 0.78 -6.63 -5.59
N ASN A 109 0.71 -5.60 -4.73
CA ASN A 109 1.74 -5.36 -3.72
C ASN A 109 1.87 -6.53 -2.73
N VAL A 110 0.75 -7.16 -2.36
CA VAL A 110 0.74 -8.40 -1.56
C VAL A 110 1.33 -9.56 -2.34
N GLY A 111 0.92 -9.74 -3.60
CA GLY A 111 1.43 -10.80 -4.46
C GLY A 111 2.95 -10.73 -4.63
N VAL A 112 3.49 -9.53 -4.88
CA VAL A 112 4.94 -9.31 -4.93
C VAL A 112 5.58 -9.63 -3.58
N ALA A 113 4.96 -9.26 -2.46
CA ALA A 113 5.51 -9.58 -1.14
C ALA A 113 5.62 -11.10 -0.90
N VAL A 114 4.58 -11.85 -1.26
CA VAL A 114 4.41 -13.27 -0.92
C VAL A 114 5.05 -14.21 -1.94
N PHE A 115 4.87 -13.96 -3.24
CA PHE A 115 5.20 -14.91 -4.29
C PHE A 115 6.54 -14.64 -4.99
N TRP A 116 7.16 -13.48 -4.78
CA TRP A 116 8.51 -13.19 -5.31
C TRP A 116 9.56 -13.77 -4.36
N THR A 117 10.26 -14.81 -4.80
CA THR A 117 11.32 -15.51 -4.04
C THR A 117 12.69 -15.23 -4.62
#